data_AF-A0A2H9QE02-F1
#
_entry.id   AF-A0A2H9QE02-F1
#
_cell.length_a   1.000
_cell.length_b   1.000
_cell.length_c   1.000
_cell.angle_alpha   90.00
_cell.angle_beta   90.00
_cell.angle_gamma   90.00
#
_symmetry.space_group_name_H-M   'P 1'
#
loop_
_entity.id
_entity.type
_entity.pdbx_description
1 polymer ?
#
loop_
_entity_poly.entity_id
_entity_poly.type
_entity_poly.pdbx_seq_one_letter_code
_entity_poly.pdbx_strand_id
1 'polypeptide(L)' 'MNEVEDCFEKGLLKKTEKNKRIALQDISQAEFFLNEAFDLINLKKKEMAAIALYNSVFHAGKALLF' A
#
# COMPACT_ATOMS: atom_id res chain seq x y z
N MET A 1 -13.91 -12.03 11.79
CA MET A 1 -14.30 -10.92 10.90
C MET A 1 -13.03 -10.14 10.63
N ASN A 2 -12.65 -10.01 9.36
CA ASN A 2 -11.40 -9.38 8.93
C ASN A 2 -11.53 -7.84 9.06
N GLU A 3 -10.51 -7.14 9.55
CA GLU A 3 -10.46 -5.67 9.66
C GLU A 3 -10.76 -4.96 8.32
N VAL A 4 -10.34 -5.56 7.20
CA VAL A 4 -10.62 -5.09 5.83
C VAL A 4 -12.11 -5.20 5.49
N GLU A 5 -12.77 -6.29 5.89
CA GLU A 5 -14.21 -6.46 5.65
C GLU A 5 -15.02 -5.42 6.43
N ASP A 6 -14.67 -5.18 7.70
CA ASP A 6 -15.28 -4.15 8.55
C ASP A 6 -15.14 -2.74 7.93
N CYS A 7 -14.02 -2.45 7.27
CA CYS A 7 -13.83 -1.18 6.57
C CYS A 7 -14.74 -1.02 5.34
N PHE A 8 -15.05 -2.10 4.61
CA PHE A 8 -16.04 -2.06 3.52
C PHE A 8 -17.45 -1.90 4.07
N GLU A 9 -17.79 -2.60 5.15
CA GLU A 9 -19.12 -2.52 5.80
C GLU A 9 -19.39 -1.12 6.36
N LYS A 10 -18.39 -0.47 6.96
CA LYS A 10 -18.47 0.90 7.47
C LYS A 10 -18.38 1.98 6.39
N GLY A 11 -18.20 1.61 5.11
CA GLY A 11 -18.05 2.55 4.00
C GLY A 11 -16.76 3.38 4.04
N LEU A 12 -15.77 2.96 4.85
CA LEU A 12 -14.44 3.56 4.91
C LEU A 12 -13.61 3.20 3.68
N LEU A 13 -13.87 2.02 3.10
CA LEU A 13 -13.37 1.61 1.80
C LEU A 13 -14.54 1.47 0.81
N LYS A 14 -14.31 1.90 -0.43
CA LYS A 14 -15.24 1.68 -1.54
C LYS A 14 -14.57 0.80 -2.58
N LYS A 15 -15.23 -0.31 -2.94
CA LYS A 15 -14.77 -1.16 -4.04
C LYS A 15 -14.86 -0.37 -5.33
N THR A 16 -13.82 -0.44 -6.14
CA THR A 16 -13.86 0.03 -7.52
C THR A 16 -14.17 -1.15 -8.45
N GLU A 17 -14.21 -0.91 -9.76
CA GLU A 17 -14.33 -2.00 -10.72
C GLU A 17 -13.15 -2.95 -10.59
N LYS A 18 -13.45 -4.25 -10.48
CA LYS A 18 -12.42 -5.26 -10.27
C LYS A 18 -11.43 -5.27 -11.44
N ASN A 19 -10.14 -5.12 -11.15
CA ASN A 19 -9.11 -5.08 -12.18
C ASN A 19 -7.78 -5.67 -11.70
N LYS A 20 -7.58 -6.96 -11.98
CA LYS A 20 -6.38 -7.70 -11.60
C LYS A 20 -5.08 -7.04 -12.07
N ARG A 21 -5.06 -6.44 -13.26
CA ARG A 21 -3.85 -5.81 -13.80
C ARG A 21 -3.45 -4.60 -12.96
N ILE A 22 -4.42 -3.76 -12.61
CA ILE A 22 -4.17 -2.56 -11.79
C ILE A 22 -3.78 -2.98 -10.37
N ALA A 23 -4.47 -3.96 -9.79
CA ALA A 23 -4.12 -4.49 -8.47
C ALA A 23 -2.65 -4.98 -8.41
N LEU A 24 -2.20 -5.73 -9.41
CA LEU A 24 -0.80 -6.19 -9.49
C LEU A 24 0.19 -5.05 -9.70
N GLN A 25 -0.18 -3.99 -10.45
CA GLN A 25 0.65 -2.80 -10.59
C GLN A 25 0.83 -2.07 -9.25
N ASP A 26 -0.25 -1.90 -8.47
CA ASP A 26 -0.17 -1.31 -7.13
C ASP A 26 0.64 -2.18 -6.17
N ILE A 27 0.52 -3.52 -6.21
CA ILE A 27 1.37 -4.43 -5.40
C ILE A 27 2.85 -4.24 -5.76
N SER A 28 3.19 -4.23 -7.06
CA SER A 28 4.58 -4.02 -7.50
C SER A 28 5.13 -2.66 -7.03
N GLN A 29 4.30 -1.62 -7.05
CA GLN A 29 4.68 -0.31 -6.54
C GLN A 29 4.87 -0.31 -5.02
N ALA A 30 4.06 -1.06 -4.28
CA ALA A 30 4.19 -1.22 -2.85
C ALA A 30 5.51 -1.89 -2.46
N GLU A 31 5.89 -2.96 -3.18
CA GLU A 31 7.17 -3.66 -2.99
C GLU A 31 8.37 -2.76 -3.28
N PHE A 32 8.31 -1.97 -4.37
CA PHE A 32 9.33 -0.99 -4.70
C PHE A 32 9.57 -0.01 -3.53
N PHE A 33 8.51 0.59 -3.01
CA PHE A 33 8.64 1.55 -1.91
C PHE A 33 9.09 0.91 -0.59
N LEU A 34 8.74 -0.35 -0.35
CA LEU A 34 9.22 -1.08 0.82
C LEU A 34 10.74 -1.27 0.75
N ASN A 35 11.27 -1.66 -0.41
CA ASN A 35 12.70 -1.82 -0.61
C ASN A 35 13.44 -0.48 -0.50
N GLU A 36 12.93 0.59 -1.10
CA GLU A 36 13.47 1.95 -0.95
C GLU A 36 13.51 2.39 0.52
N ALA A 37 12.47 2.06 1.31
CA ALA A 37 12.44 2.39 2.73
C ALA A 37 13.58 1.70 3.49
N PHE A 38 13.89 0.44 3.19
CA PHE A 38 15.02 -0.26 3.80
C PHE A 38 16.36 0.37 3.42
N ASP A 39 16.54 0.75 2.16
CA ASP A 39 17.76 1.44 1.72
C ASP A 39 17.92 2.79 2.41
N LEU A 40 16.83 3.56 2.57
CA LEU A 40 16.83 4.84 3.27
C LEU A 40 17.13 4.70 4.77
N ILE A 41 16.67 3.63 5.42
CA ILE A 41 17.02 3.29 6.81
C ILE A 41 18.53 3.05 6.92
N ASN A 42 19.10 2.26 6.01
CA ASN A 42 20.54 1.97 5.97
C ASN A 42 21.37 3.26 5.78
N LEU A 43 20.85 4.21 5.01
CA LEU A 43 21.43 5.54 4.82
C LEU A 43 21.14 6.53 5.96
N LYS A 44 20.47 6.10 7.04
CA LYS A 44 20.04 6.92 8.18
C LYS A 44 19.13 8.10 7.81
N LYS A 45 18.45 8.03 6.66
CA LYS A 45 17.51 9.04 6.14
C LYS A 45 16.09 8.76 6.64
N LYS A 46 15.87 8.89 7.94
CA LYS A 46 14.64 8.43 8.63
C LYS A 46 13.34 9.06 8.10
N GLU A 47 13.34 10.36 7.82
CA GLU A 47 12.15 11.05 7.31
C GLU A 47 11.73 10.52 5.93
N MET A 48 12.71 10.37 5.02
CA MET A 48 12.44 9.79 3.70
C MET A 48 12.02 8.33 3.80
N ALA A 49 12.64 7.55 4.69
CA ALA A 49 12.24 6.16 4.93
C ALA A 49 10.78 6.06 5.38
N ALA A 50 10.33 6.95 6.27
CA ALA A 50 8.93 7.00 6.72
C ALA A 50 7.97 7.32 5.56
N ILE A 51 8.34 8.25 4.67
CA ILE A 51 7.56 8.57 3.47
C ILE A 51 7.47 7.37 2.53
N ALA A 52 8.59 6.67 2.30
CA ALA A 52 8.62 5.47 1.47
C ALA A 52 7.75 4.34 2.07
N LEU A 53 7.85 4.09 3.38
CA LEU A 53 7.00 3.14 4.10
C LEU A 53 5.51 3.49 3.99
N TYR A 54 5.15 4.76 4.15
CA TYR A 54 3.76 5.20 3.96
C TYR A 54 3.26 4.90 2.55
N ASN A 55 4.06 5.21 1.52
CA ASN A 55 3.69 4.93 0.13
C ASN A 55 3.54 3.43 -0.15
N SER A 56 4.41 2.60 0.45
CA SER A 56 4.29 1.15 0.36
C SER A 56 2.93 0.66 0.87
N VAL A 57 2.55 1.06 2.09
CA VAL A 57 1.27 0.67 2.70
C VAL A 57 0.08 1.24 1.93
N PHE A 58 0.18 2.49 1.46
CA PHE A 58 -0.86 3.11 0.64
C PHE A 58 -1.15 2.29 -0.64
N HIS A 59 -0.11 1.91 -1.39
CA HIS A 59 -0.28 1.12 -2.60
C HIS A 59 -0.77 -0.31 -2.30
N ALA A 60 -0.29 -0.94 -1.24
CA ALA A 60 -0.79 -2.25 -0.80
C ALA A 60 -2.30 -2.21 -0.46
N GLY A 61 -2.72 -1.18 0.29
CA GLY A 61 -4.13 -0.96 0.62
C GLY A 61 -4.97 -0.65 -0.61
N LYS A 62 -4.45 0.16 -1.54
CA LYS A 62 -5.11 0.49 -2.80
C LYS A 62 -5.32 -0.73 -3.70
N ALA A 63 -4.39 -1.68 -3.71
CA ALA A 63 -4.54 -2.92 -4.47
C ALA A 63 -5.75 -3.75 -4.02
N LEU A 64 -6.15 -3.68 -2.74
CA LEU A 64 -7.34 -4.38 -2.21
C LEU A 64 -8.67 -3.79 -2.70
N LEU A 65 -8.65 -2.61 -3.31
CA LEU A 65 -9.86 -1.94 -3.80
C LEU A 65 -10.27 -2.42 -5.20
N PHE A 66 -9.31 -2.94 -5.98
CA PHE A 66 -9.46 -3.50 -7.33
C PHE A 66 -9.61 -5.03 -7.32
#